data_AF-A0A924V3P8-F1
#
_entry.id   AF-A0A924V3P8-F1
#
_cell.length_a   1.000
_cell.length_b   1.000
_cell.length_c   1.000
_cell.angle_alpha   90.00
_cell.angle_beta   90.00
_cell.angle_gamma   90.00
#
_symmetry.space_group_name_H-M   'P 1'
#
loop_
_entity.id
_entity.type
_entity.pdbx_description
1 polymer ?
#
loop_
_entity_poly.entity_id
_entity_poly.type
_entity_poly.pdbx_seq_one_letter_code
_entity_poly.pdbx_strand_id
1 'polypeptide(L)'
;MPEVLKQSNDYVMISNGMYGAYLDGIAPYKNSNNEIRYLVGIIIVGLDEDSIPNEQAIQQAILDLYIFKKNSEGKYELVSRTKELSEPTGKNGSPDGSEINKQIKLLKSLGKDLVGTIGSFQTRMLQGYYDEYWQIVRLSEDNYITFDNILKAQISGAEKDSPTYYNTTSNIKVTNDGSKNYPILVHYKGEEPIYKNDADGFSHLSDVRDVDSVVIWQYSEPKSQYQIDK
;
A
#
# COMPACT_ATOMS: atom_id res chain seq x y z
N MET A 1 31.70 -15.45 -19.82
CA MET A 1 30.96 -16.11 -18.72
C MET A 1 31.72 -15.87 -17.43
N PRO A 2 31.05 -15.61 -16.28
CA PRO A 2 29.66 -15.96 -15.98
C PRO A 2 28.72 -14.75 -15.78
N GLU A 3 27.43 -15.06 -15.89
CA GLU A 3 26.28 -14.21 -15.53
C GLU A 3 26.41 -13.74 -14.08
N VAL A 4 26.29 -12.43 -13.89
CA VAL A 4 26.00 -11.88 -12.56
C VAL A 4 24.54 -12.20 -12.28
N LEU A 5 24.34 -13.19 -11.42
CA LEU A 5 23.07 -13.52 -10.81
C LEU A 5 22.39 -12.24 -10.35
N LYS A 6 21.22 -11.96 -10.93
CA LYS A 6 20.21 -11.11 -10.30
C LYS A 6 20.10 -11.59 -8.86
N GLN A 7 20.32 -10.70 -7.89
CA GLN A 7 19.72 -10.88 -6.57
C GLN A 7 18.22 -10.92 -6.80
N SER A 8 17.69 -12.13 -6.97
CA SER A 8 16.33 -12.41 -6.59
C SER A 8 16.27 -12.01 -5.12
N ASN A 9 15.42 -11.03 -4.81
CA ASN A 9 14.77 -11.02 -3.52
C ASN A 9 13.88 -12.27 -3.50
N ASP A 10 14.51 -13.43 -3.33
CA ASP A 10 13.87 -14.61 -2.84
C ASP A 10 13.45 -14.22 -1.42
N TYR A 11 12.27 -13.61 -1.31
CA TYR A 11 11.47 -13.79 -0.11
C TYR A 11 11.55 -15.27 0.18
N VAL A 12 11.98 -15.59 1.39
CA VAL A 12 12.05 -16.95 1.91
C VAL A 12 10.71 -17.60 1.58
N MET A 13 10.67 -18.31 0.45
CA MET A 13 9.73 -19.35 0.20
C MET A 13 10.05 -20.32 1.30
N ILE A 14 9.34 -20.21 2.43
CA ILE A 14 9.36 -21.23 3.46
C ILE A 14 9.02 -22.49 2.69
N SER A 15 10.03 -23.33 2.47
CA SER A 15 10.02 -24.35 1.42
C SER A 15 9.12 -25.52 1.75
N ASN A 16 8.15 -25.33 2.67
CA ASN A 16 7.00 -26.16 3.05
C ASN A 16 6.08 -25.37 4.02
N GLY A 17 5.87 -24.06 3.82
CA GLY A 17 5.15 -23.22 4.78
C GLY A 17 3.67 -23.57 4.90
N MET A 18 3.22 -23.90 6.12
CA MET A 18 1.79 -23.93 6.44
C MET A 18 1.27 -22.49 6.50
N TYR A 19 0.05 -22.26 6.02
CA TYR A 19 -0.60 -20.95 6.10
C TYR A 19 -1.91 -21.06 6.87
N GLY A 20 -2.18 -20.06 7.70
CA GLY A 20 -3.46 -19.84 8.33
C GLY A 20 -4.21 -18.72 7.62
N ALA A 21 -5.54 -18.77 7.65
CA ALA A 21 -6.38 -17.67 7.20
C ALA A 21 -7.47 -17.38 8.23
N TYR A 22 -7.72 -16.11 8.50
CA TYR A 22 -8.81 -15.68 9.38
C TYR A 22 -9.54 -14.47 8.81
N LEU A 23 -10.82 -14.34 9.19
CA LEU A 23 -11.66 -13.21 8.81
C LEU A 23 -11.22 -11.96 9.57
N ASP A 24 -10.80 -10.93 8.85
CA ASP A 24 -10.55 -9.60 9.41
C ASP A 24 -11.88 -8.93 9.79
N GLY A 25 -12.81 -8.92 8.84
CA GLY A 25 -14.11 -8.31 9.03
C GLY A 25 -14.98 -8.32 7.80
N ILE A 26 -16.23 -7.94 8.01
CA ILE A 26 -17.23 -7.73 6.98
C ILE A 26 -17.88 -6.39 7.25
N ALA A 27 -17.91 -5.51 6.25
CA ALA A 27 -18.57 -4.22 6.38
C ALA A 27 -19.39 -3.86 5.15
N PRO A 28 -20.64 -3.42 5.32
CA PRO A 28 -21.43 -2.88 4.23
C PRO A 28 -20.93 -1.47 3.86
N TYR A 29 -20.89 -1.18 2.57
CA TYR A 29 -20.62 0.16 2.04
C TYR A 29 -21.48 0.45 0.80
N LYS A 30 -21.44 1.69 0.34
CA LYS A 30 -22.10 2.12 -0.90
C LYS A 30 -21.05 2.37 -1.98
N ASN A 31 -21.23 1.77 -3.15
CA ASN A 31 -20.37 2.04 -4.30
C ASN A 31 -20.69 3.41 -4.94
N SER A 32 -20.02 3.71 -6.06
CA SER A 32 -20.22 4.92 -6.86
C SER A 32 -21.67 5.11 -7.34
N ASN A 33 -22.39 4.00 -7.59
CA ASN A 33 -23.79 3.98 -7.99
C ASN A 33 -24.77 3.98 -6.79
N ASN A 34 -24.29 4.21 -5.56
CA ASN A 34 -25.09 4.21 -4.33
C ASN A 34 -25.76 2.85 -4.02
N GLU A 35 -25.26 1.77 -4.61
CA GLU A 35 -25.69 0.41 -4.36
C GLU A 35 -24.93 -0.19 -3.18
N ILE A 36 -25.62 -1.03 -2.39
CA ILE A 36 -25.00 -1.69 -1.24
C ILE A 36 -24.04 -2.78 -1.73
N ARG A 37 -22.85 -2.77 -1.15
CA ARG A 37 -21.80 -3.78 -1.30
C ARG A 37 -21.33 -4.23 0.08
N TYR A 38 -20.72 -5.40 0.14
CA TYR A 38 -20.13 -5.96 1.34
C TYR A 38 -18.65 -6.19 1.07
N LEU A 39 -17.80 -5.45 1.77
CA LEU A 39 -16.36 -5.66 1.75
C LEU A 39 -16.01 -6.70 2.81
N VAL A 40 -15.36 -7.77 2.39
CA VAL A 40 -14.91 -8.89 3.23
C VAL A 40 -13.39 -8.94 3.17
N GLY A 41 -12.74 -9.01 4.32
CA GLY A 41 -11.29 -9.14 4.42
C GLY A 41 -10.89 -10.46 5.03
N ILE A 42 -9.91 -11.10 4.40
CA ILE A 42 -9.28 -12.32 4.88
C ILE A 42 -7.80 -12.02 5.05
N ILE A 43 -7.27 -12.29 6.24
CA ILE A 43 -5.85 -12.19 6.49
C ILE A 43 -5.26 -13.60 6.38
N ILE A 44 -4.27 -13.74 5.50
CA ILE A 44 -3.51 -14.96 5.29
C ILE A 44 -2.13 -14.74 5.92
N VAL A 45 -1.70 -15.65 6.78
CA VAL A 45 -0.45 -15.53 7.54
C VAL A 45 0.35 -16.84 7.46
N GLY A 46 1.66 -16.74 7.34
CA GLY A 46 2.53 -17.91 7.46
C GLY A 46 2.49 -18.48 8.88
N LEU A 47 2.66 -19.79 9.01
CA LEU A 47 2.73 -20.49 10.29
C LEU A 47 4.05 -21.24 10.41
N ASP A 48 4.55 -21.37 11.64
CA ASP A 48 5.63 -22.30 11.94
C ASP A 48 5.16 -23.75 12.02
N GLU A 49 6.07 -24.68 12.34
CA GLU A 49 5.81 -26.12 12.41
C GLU A 49 4.74 -26.49 13.46
N ASP A 50 4.55 -25.65 14.48
CA ASP A 50 3.54 -25.82 15.54
C ASP A 50 2.21 -25.14 15.19
N SER A 51 2.05 -24.65 13.95
CA SER A 51 0.89 -23.90 13.47
C SER A 51 0.68 -22.56 14.18
N ILE A 52 1.77 -21.93 14.65
CA ILE A 52 1.73 -20.65 15.35
C ILE A 52 2.28 -19.54 14.42
N PRO A 53 1.59 -18.39 14.30
CA PRO A 53 2.16 -17.22 13.65
C PRO A 53 3.29 -16.64 14.53
N ASN A 54 4.50 -16.58 13.99
CA ASN A 54 5.61 -15.86 14.63
C ASN A 54 5.72 -14.42 14.10
N GLU A 55 6.60 -13.62 14.70
CA GLU A 55 6.76 -12.19 14.35
C GLU A 55 7.11 -11.97 12.86
N GLN A 56 7.96 -12.83 12.29
CA GLN A 56 8.34 -12.75 10.88
C GLN A 56 7.19 -13.16 9.95
N ALA A 57 6.41 -14.16 10.33
CA ALA A 57 5.29 -14.65 9.55
C ALA A 57 4.11 -13.66 9.57
N ILE A 58 3.88 -13.02 10.73
CA ILE A 58 2.98 -11.88 10.86
C ILE A 58 3.44 -10.80 9.88
N GLN A 59 4.73 -10.40 9.88
CA GLN A 59 5.30 -9.40 8.97
C GLN A 59 5.07 -9.66 7.46
N GLN A 60 4.77 -10.90 7.09
CA GLN A 60 4.52 -11.33 5.72
C GLN A 60 3.03 -11.58 5.43
N ALA A 61 2.13 -11.20 6.34
CA ALA A 61 0.70 -11.40 6.16
C ALA A 61 0.15 -10.68 4.91
N ILE A 62 -0.82 -11.34 4.29
CA ILE A 62 -1.51 -10.89 3.08
C ILE A 62 -2.97 -10.60 3.42
N LEU A 63 -3.45 -9.41 3.08
CA LEU A 63 -4.85 -9.00 3.18
C LEU A 63 -5.52 -9.20 1.82
N ASP A 64 -6.41 -10.18 1.77
CA ASP A 64 -7.20 -10.51 0.61
C ASP A 64 -8.60 -9.90 0.78
N LEU A 65 -9.01 -9.04 -0.16
CA LEU A 65 -10.29 -8.34 -0.10
C LEU A 65 -11.25 -8.88 -1.14
N TYR A 66 -12.52 -8.97 -0.75
CA TYR A 66 -13.61 -9.43 -1.60
C TYR A 66 -14.78 -8.47 -1.50
N ILE A 67 -15.37 -8.14 -2.64
CA ILE A 67 -16.60 -7.34 -2.73
C ILE A 67 -17.73 -8.27 -3.13
N PHE A 68 -18.77 -8.32 -2.31
CA PHE A 68 -20.01 -9.03 -2.61
C PHE A 68 -21.17 -8.06 -2.78
N LYS A 69 -22.14 -8.45 -3.61
CA LYS A 69 -23.47 -7.83 -3.65
C LYS A 69 -24.52 -8.85 -3.24
N LYS A 70 -25.62 -8.37 -2.64
CA LYS A 70 -26.78 -9.22 -2.32
C LYS A 70 -27.79 -9.09 -3.45
N ASN A 71 -28.18 -10.21 -4.07
CA ASN A 71 -29.15 -10.23 -5.15
C ASN A 71 -30.61 -10.21 -4.63
N SER A 72 -31.57 -10.17 -5.55
CA SER A 72 -33.01 -10.11 -5.22
C SER A 72 -33.54 -11.34 -4.47
N GLU A 73 -32.86 -12.49 -4.60
CA GLU A 73 -33.17 -13.71 -3.85
C GLU A 73 -32.52 -13.75 -2.46
N GLY A 74 -31.77 -12.69 -2.11
CA GLY A 74 -31.05 -12.59 -0.85
C GLY A 74 -29.74 -13.38 -0.79
N LYS A 75 -29.29 -13.94 -1.91
CA LYS A 75 -27.99 -14.62 -2.04
C LYS A 75 -26.88 -13.61 -2.30
N TYR A 76 -25.65 -13.97 -1.95
CA TYR A 76 -24.48 -13.14 -2.19
C TYR A 76 -23.74 -13.58 -3.45
N GLU A 77 -23.38 -12.61 -4.27
CA GLU A 77 -22.62 -12.81 -5.50
C GLU A 77 -21.29 -12.06 -5.39
N LEU A 78 -20.20 -12.73 -5.75
CA LEU A 78 -18.89 -12.11 -5.85
C LEU A 78 -18.90 -11.08 -6.99
N VAL A 79 -18.50 -9.85 -6.69
CA VAL A 79 -18.38 -8.75 -7.65
C VAL A 79 -16.93 -8.58 -8.07
N SER A 80 -16.03 -8.46 -7.10
CA SER A 80 -14.62 -8.22 -7.34
C SER A 80 -13.80 -8.75 -6.17
N ARG A 81 -12.51 -8.95 -6.40
CA ARG A 81 -11.54 -9.37 -5.38
C ARG A 81 -10.20 -8.72 -5.64
N THR A 82 -9.32 -8.77 -4.67
CA THR A 82 -7.89 -8.49 -4.85
C THR A 82 -7.31 -9.33 -5.99
N LYS A 83 -6.46 -8.69 -6.79
CA LYS A 83 -5.61 -9.42 -7.74
C LYS A 83 -4.72 -10.34 -6.91
N GLU A 84 -4.40 -11.53 -7.42
CA GLU A 84 -3.50 -12.47 -6.74
C GLU A 84 -2.24 -11.73 -6.26
N LEU A 85 -2.08 -11.65 -4.95
CA LEU A 85 -1.02 -10.89 -4.31
C LEU A 85 0.21 -11.79 -4.24
N SER A 86 1.28 -11.38 -4.93
CA SER A 86 2.59 -12.02 -4.82
C SER A 86 3.42 -11.46 -3.67
N GLU A 87 2.95 -10.39 -3.01
CA GLU A 87 3.69 -9.67 -1.98
C GLU A 87 2.80 -9.40 -0.75
N PRO A 88 3.38 -9.36 0.47
CA PRO A 88 2.68 -8.94 1.68
C PRO A 88 2.03 -7.57 1.52
N THR A 89 0.80 -7.40 2.00
CA THR A 89 0.03 -6.15 1.87
C THR A 89 0.32 -5.14 2.99
N GLY A 90 1.24 -5.45 3.89
CA GLY A 90 1.65 -4.60 5.01
C GLY A 90 3.12 -4.79 5.40
N LYS A 91 3.64 -3.91 6.25
CA LYS A 91 4.95 -4.05 6.92
C LYS A 91 4.74 -3.88 8.43
N ASN A 92 5.42 -4.70 9.23
CA ASN A 92 5.08 -5.10 10.62
C ASN A 92 3.91 -6.07 10.77
N GLY A 93 3.28 -6.49 9.67
CA GLY A 93 2.48 -7.71 9.66
C GLY A 93 1.14 -7.70 10.36
N SER A 94 0.85 -6.63 11.10
CA SER A 94 -0.51 -6.15 11.10
C SER A 94 -0.74 -5.56 9.72
N PRO A 95 -1.73 -6.02 8.93
CA PRO A 95 -2.28 -5.12 7.95
C PRO A 95 -2.71 -3.89 8.78
N ASP A 96 -2.04 -2.76 8.62
CA ASP A 96 -2.45 -1.46 9.20
C ASP A 96 -3.81 -0.97 8.63
N GLY A 97 -4.61 -1.92 8.14
CA GLY A 97 -5.98 -1.87 7.70
C GLY A 97 -6.91 -2.87 8.42
N SER A 98 -6.47 -3.50 9.51
CA SER A 98 -7.17 -4.59 10.25
C SER A 98 -8.49 -4.22 10.94
N GLU A 99 -9.10 -3.11 10.52
CA GLU A 99 -10.51 -2.93 10.67
C GLU A 99 -11.06 -2.37 9.36
N ILE A 100 -11.47 -3.27 8.47
CA ILE A 100 -12.35 -2.92 7.34
C ILE A 100 -13.46 -1.95 7.78
N ASN A 101 -13.99 -2.14 8.99
CA ASN A 101 -14.98 -1.27 9.62
C ASN A 101 -14.52 0.19 9.84
N LYS A 102 -13.23 0.43 10.11
CA LYS A 102 -12.65 1.79 10.15
C LYS A 102 -12.40 2.30 8.73
N GLN A 103 -11.85 1.45 7.87
CA GLN A 103 -11.52 1.83 6.49
C GLN A 103 -12.76 2.30 5.71
N ILE A 104 -13.90 1.61 5.83
CA ILE A 104 -15.12 2.01 5.11
C ILE A 104 -15.63 3.40 5.50
N LYS A 105 -15.29 3.91 6.69
CA LYS A 105 -15.66 5.27 7.12
C LYS A 105 -14.84 6.35 6.41
N LEU A 106 -13.73 5.96 5.78
CA LEU A 106 -12.82 6.84 5.05
C LEU A 106 -13.03 6.75 3.53
N LEU A 107 -14.09 6.08 3.09
CA LEU A 107 -14.41 5.95 1.67
C LEU A 107 -14.58 7.31 1.01
N LYS A 108 -13.96 7.44 -0.14
CA LYS A 108 -14.08 8.61 -1.02
C LYS A 108 -14.08 8.14 -2.47
N SER A 109 -14.56 9.00 -3.35
CA SER A 109 -14.46 8.78 -4.79
C SER A 109 -12.99 8.93 -5.21
N LEU A 110 -12.47 7.92 -5.92
CA LEU A 110 -11.13 7.89 -6.51
C LEU A 110 -11.19 7.91 -8.05
N GLY A 111 -12.37 8.16 -8.61
CA GLY A 111 -12.68 8.12 -10.02
C GLY A 111 -14.17 8.23 -10.25
N LYS A 112 -14.60 8.47 -11.50
CA LYS A 112 -16.01 8.67 -11.86
C LYS A 112 -16.93 7.58 -11.30
N ASP A 113 -16.53 6.32 -11.49
CA ASP A 113 -17.30 5.14 -11.07
C ASP A 113 -16.53 4.30 -10.03
N LEU A 114 -15.58 4.92 -9.32
CA LEU A 114 -14.67 4.24 -8.40
C LEU A 114 -14.69 4.86 -7.01
N VAL A 115 -14.85 4.01 -5.99
CA VAL A 115 -14.63 4.37 -4.59
C VAL A 115 -13.40 3.66 -4.03
N GLY A 116 -12.85 4.20 -2.95
CA GLY A 116 -11.72 3.61 -2.26
C GLY A 116 -11.35 4.37 -1.01
N THR A 117 -10.29 3.92 -0.37
CA THR A 117 -9.79 4.50 0.88
C THR A 117 -8.38 5.00 0.70
N ILE A 118 -7.99 5.99 1.51
CA ILE A 118 -6.60 6.40 1.63
C ILE A 118 -6.26 6.49 3.10
N GLY A 119 -5.36 5.61 3.54
CA GLY A 119 -4.81 5.55 4.90
C GLY A 119 -3.32 5.83 4.89
N SER A 120 -2.71 5.91 6.07
CA SER A 120 -1.25 5.97 6.17
C SER A 120 -0.72 4.84 7.04
N PHE A 121 0.43 4.31 6.67
CA PHE A 121 1.18 3.35 7.47
C PHE A 121 2.65 3.75 7.53
N GLN A 122 3.35 3.26 8.55
CA GLN A 122 4.76 3.51 8.77
C GLN A 122 5.56 2.23 8.57
N THR A 123 6.70 2.36 7.92
CA THR A 123 7.69 1.29 7.78
C THR A 123 8.94 1.72 8.55
N ARG A 124 9.41 0.83 9.42
CA ARG A 124 10.69 1.02 10.11
C ARG A 124 11.78 0.42 9.25
N MET A 125 12.77 1.23 8.88
CA MET A 125 14.02 0.75 8.31
C MET A 125 15.06 0.54 9.42
N LEU A 126 16.12 -0.19 9.09
CA LEU A 126 17.24 -0.42 10.01
C LEU A 126 17.80 0.91 10.52
N GLN A 127 18.37 0.91 11.73
CA GLN A 127 19.12 2.06 12.28
C GLN A 127 18.32 3.36 12.49
N GLY A 128 17.00 3.27 12.73
CA GLY A 128 16.19 4.43 13.11
C GLY A 128 15.72 5.30 11.94
N TYR A 129 15.89 4.81 10.70
CA TYR A 129 15.28 5.41 9.52
C TYR A 129 13.81 4.97 9.41
N TYR A 130 12.93 5.86 8.99
CA TYR A 130 11.50 5.58 8.84
C TYR A 130 10.98 6.14 7.52
N ASP A 131 10.21 5.32 6.81
CA ASP A 131 9.38 5.81 5.70
C ASP A 131 7.92 5.61 6.10
N GLU A 132 7.10 6.65 5.94
CA GLU A 132 5.65 6.51 5.96
C GLU A 132 5.12 6.54 4.54
N TYR A 133 4.00 5.86 4.31
CA TYR A 133 3.33 5.82 3.00
C TYR A 133 1.84 6.10 3.16
N TRP A 134 1.26 6.74 2.15
CA TRP A 134 -0.18 6.74 1.89
C TRP A 134 -0.54 5.44 1.18
N GLN A 135 -1.31 4.59 1.83
CA GLN A 135 -1.90 3.40 1.19
C GLN A 135 -3.23 3.78 0.58
N ILE A 136 -3.38 3.54 -0.72
CA ILE A 136 -4.60 3.79 -1.47
C ILE A 136 -5.19 2.43 -1.85
N VAL A 137 -6.41 2.16 -1.38
CA VAL A 137 -7.15 0.94 -1.73
C VAL A 137 -8.24 1.30 -2.72
N ARG A 138 -8.16 0.75 -3.94
CA ARG A 138 -9.11 1.02 -5.02
C ARG A 138 -10.11 -0.14 -5.11
N LEU A 139 -11.37 0.11 -4.78
CA LEU A 139 -12.43 -0.90 -4.77
C LEU A 139 -13.10 -1.00 -6.14
N SER A 140 -12.34 -1.40 -7.16
CA SER A 140 -12.84 -1.53 -8.53
C SER A 140 -13.79 -2.73 -8.66
N GLU A 141 -14.99 -2.51 -9.18
CA GLU A 141 -15.96 -3.59 -9.47
C GLU A 141 -15.78 -4.20 -10.87
N ASP A 142 -15.18 -3.46 -11.81
CA ASP A 142 -14.98 -3.91 -13.21
C ASP A 142 -13.68 -4.70 -13.45
N ASN A 143 -12.86 -4.86 -12.41
CA ASN A 143 -11.55 -5.51 -12.49
C ASN A 143 -11.19 -6.08 -11.10
N TYR A 144 -9.94 -5.90 -10.66
CA TYR A 144 -9.47 -6.28 -9.34
C TYR A 144 -9.41 -5.09 -8.37
N ILE A 145 -9.52 -5.39 -7.08
CA ILE A 145 -9.13 -4.47 -6.01
C ILE A 145 -7.61 -4.31 -6.05
N THR A 146 -7.12 -3.07 -6.01
CA THR A 146 -5.67 -2.78 -6.03
C THR A 146 -5.24 -1.97 -4.82
N PHE A 147 -3.99 -2.19 -4.41
CA PHE A 147 -3.30 -1.42 -3.39
C PHE A 147 -2.18 -0.62 -4.05
N ASP A 148 -2.10 0.66 -3.73
CA ASP A 148 -1.04 1.55 -4.18
C ASP A 148 -0.41 2.27 -3.00
N ASN A 149 0.89 2.55 -3.08
CA ASN A 149 1.62 3.24 -2.04
C ASN A 149 2.27 4.50 -2.62
N ILE A 150 2.03 5.65 -1.99
CA ILE A 150 2.70 6.91 -2.28
C ILE A 150 3.51 7.29 -1.05
N LEU A 151 4.79 7.66 -1.21
CA LEU A 151 5.63 8.09 -0.09
C LEU A 151 4.94 9.26 0.64
N LYS A 152 4.69 9.09 1.94
CA LYS A 152 4.09 10.09 2.83
C LYS A 152 5.14 10.88 3.56
N ALA A 153 6.11 10.21 4.17
CA ALA A 153 7.17 10.85 4.94
C ALA A 153 8.45 10.04 4.86
N GLN A 154 9.59 10.72 5.03
CA GLN A 154 10.90 10.10 5.12
C GLN A 154 11.69 10.76 6.24
N ILE A 155 12.19 9.96 7.19
CA ILE A 155 12.85 10.45 8.39
C ILE A 155 14.18 9.72 8.54
N SER A 156 15.26 10.49 8.64
CA SER A 156 16.58 9.95 8.96
C SER A 156 16.68 9.47 10.40
N GLY A 157 17.52 8.46 10.67
CA GLY A 157 17.88 8.06 12.03
C GLY A 157 18.96 8.95 12.68
N ALA A 158 19.39 10.01 12.01
CA ALA A 158 20.47 10.88 12.47
C ALA A 158 19.98 11.90 13.52
N GLU A 159 20.91 12.46 14.29
CA GLU A 159 20.63 13.61 15.17
C GLU A 159 20.31 14.84 14.33
N LYS A 160 19.45 15.74 14.85
CA LYS A 160 18.90 16.88 14.08
C LYS A 160 19.96 17.88 13.58
N ASP A 161 21.10 17.91 14.22
CA ASP A 161 22.26 18.74 13.89
C ASP A 161 23.26 18.03 12.97
N SER A 162 23.02 16.76 12.62
CA SER A 162 23.82 16.03 11.65
C SER A 162 23.62 16.61 10.24
N PRO A 163 24.70 16.73 9.42
CA PRO A 163 24.57 17.10 8.01
C PRO A 163 23.81 16.06 7.16
N THR A 164 23.56 14.88 7.72
CA THR A 164 22.76 13.81 7.10
C THR A 164 21.33 13.74 7.63
N TYR A 165 20.94 14.66 8.52
CA TYR A 165 19.57 14.74 8.99
C TYR A 165 18.63 15.15 7.86
N TYR A 166 17.52 14.43 7.73
CA TYR A 166 16.43 14.83 6.86
C TYR A 166 15.09 14.39 7.45
N ASN A 167 14.06 15.19 7.18
CA ASN A 167 12.68 14.91 7.54
C ASN A 167 11.75 15.54 6.51
N THR A 168 11.20 14.71 5.64
CA THR A 168 10.14 15.11 4.69
C THR A 168 8.82 14.55 5.15
N THR A 169 7.76 15.34 5.01
CA THR A 169 6.37 14.91 5.19
C THR A 169 5.52 15.34 4.00
N SER A 170 4.30 14.82 3.90
CA SER A 170 3.39 15.21 2.85
C SER A 170 1.93 15.20 3.28
N ASN A 171 1.13 15.94 2.52
CA ASN A 171 -0.33 15.91 2.57
C ASN A 171 -0.88 15.55 1.19
N ILE A 172 -2.03 14.87 1.13
CA ILE A 172 -2.66 14.49 -0.13
C ILE A 172 -4.01 15.13 -0.33
N LYS A 173 -4.38 15.31 -1.59
CA LYS A 173 -5.72 15.71 -2.02
C LYS A 173 -6.09 14.95 -3.29
N VAL A 174 -7.25 14.29 -3.27
CA VAL A 174 -7.85 13.74 -4.49
C VAL A 174 -8.54 14.87 -5.25
N THR A 175 -8.25 15.00 -6.54
CA THR A 175 -8.85 16.03 -7.39
C THR A 175 -9.80 15.39 -8.39
N ASN A 176 -11.08 15.71 -8.28
CA ASN A 176 -12.07 15.32 -9.28
C ASN A 176 -11.88 16.20 -10.53
N ASP A 177 -11.28 15.64 -11.57
CA ASP A 177 -11.10 16.23 -12.89
C ASP A 177 -12.04 15.63 -13.94
N GLY A 178 -13.00 14.80 -13.52
CA GLY A 178 -13.93 14.07 -14.39
C GLY A 178 -13.34 12.87 -15.12
N SER A 179 -12.06 12.54 -14.88
CA SER A 179 -11.44 11.35 -15.47
C SER A 179 -11.98 10.04 -14.85
N LYS A 180 -11.69 8.93 -15.52
CA LYS A 180 -12.02 7.59 -15.00
C LYS A 180 -11.37 7.35 -13.63
N ASN A 181 -10.13 7.83 -13.44
CA ASN A 181 -9.33 7.65 -12.24
C ASN A 181 -8.77 9.00 -11.79
N TYR A 182 -9.29 9.53 -10.69
CA TYR A 182 -8.94 10.87 -10.25
C TYR A 182 -7.47 10.97 -9.85
N PRO A 183 -6.77 12.05 -10.25
CA PRO A 183 -5.41 12.30 -9.81
C PRO A 183 -5.34 12.59 -8.31
N ILE A 184 -4.19 12.26 -7.74
CA ILE A 184 -3.83 12.58 -6.36
C ILE A 184 -2.73 13.62 -6.37
N LEU A 185 -3.01 14.80 -5.80
CA LEU A 185 -2.02 15.84 -5.57
C LEU A 185 -1.36 15.57 -4.23
N VAL A 186 -0.03 15.56 -4.22
CA VAL A 186 0.78 15.33 -3.03
C VAL A 186 1.67 16.53 -2.83
N HIS A 187 1.52 17.20 -1.69
CA HIS A 187 2.35 18.33 -1.30
C HIS A 187 3.42 17.84 -0.34
N TYR A 188 4.67 17.78 -0.82
CA TYR A 188 5.85 17.44 -0.03
C TYR A 188 6.46 18.68 0.61
N LYS A 189 6.83 18.57 1.89
CA LYS A 189 7.49 19.63 2.64
C LYS A 189 8.54 19.08 3.61
N GLY A 190 9.68 19.74 3.68
CA GLY A 190 10.76 19.43 4.63
C GLY A 190 12.10 19.28 3.94
N GLU A 191 12.87 18.29 4.37
CA GLU A 191 14.22 18.01 3.87
C GLU A 191 14.26 16.60 3.27
N GLU A 192 14.73 16.46 2.03
CA GLU A 192 14.81 15.16 1.34
C GLU A 192 16.26 14.78 1.00
N PRO A 193 16.61 13.48 1.11
CA PRO A 193 17.94 13.01 0.81
C PRO A 193 18.22 12.99 -0.70
N ILE A 194 19.43 13.42 -1.09
CA ILE A 194 19.98 13.24 -2.43
C ILE A 194 20.96 12.08 -2.38
N TYR A 195 20.61 10.98 -3.03
CA TYR A 195 21.50 9.82 -3.16
C TYR A 195 22.37 9.91 -4.42
N LYS A 196 23.63 9.50 -4.31
CA LYS A 196 24.52 9.27 -5.45
C LYS A 196 24.92 7.81 -5.50
N ASN A 197 25.04 7.29 -6.71
CA ASN A 197 25.55 5.94 -6.93
C ASN A 197 27.07 5.98 -7.04
N ASP A 198 27.72 5.11 -6.28
CA ASP A 198 29.14 4.82 -6.46
C ASP A 198 29.40 3.99 -7.72
N ALA A 199 30.67 3.92 -8.13
CA ALA A 199 31.12 3.09 -9.24
C ALA A 199 30.74 1.60 -9.06
N ASP A 200 30.56 1.16 -7.80
CA ASP A 200 30.20 -0.21 -7.43
C ASP A 200 28.69 -0.44 -7.33
N GLY A 201 27.85 0.55 -7.70
CA GLY A 201 26.40 0.42 -7.75
C GLY A 201 25.67 0.62 -6.41
N PHE A 202 26.39 0.94 -5.34
CA PHE A 202 25.78 1.30 -4.05
C PHE A 202 25.38 2.77 -4.04
N SER A 203 24.16 3.05 -3.57
CA SER A 203 23.69 4.42 -3.34
C SER A 203 24.06 4.87 -1.93
N HIS A 204 24.73 6.01 -1.81
CA HIS A 204 25.00 6.65 -0.51
C HIS A 204 24.34 8.03 -0.47
N LEU A 205 23.98 8.48 0.74
CA LEU A 205 23.48 9.83 0.96
C LEU A 205 24.61 10.82 0.65
N SER A 206 24.38 11.67 -0.34
CA SER A 206 25.38 12.63 -0.80
C SER A 206 25.14 14.04 -0.29
N ASP A 207 23.87 14.41 -0.11
CA ASP A 207 23.44 15.73 0.32
C ASP A 207 21.97 15.68 0.76
N VAL A 208 21.47 16.77 1.33
CA VAL A 208 20.06 16.97 1.69
C VAL A 208 19.59 18.27 1.07
N ARG A 209 18.36 18.30 0.54
CA ARG A 209 17.76 19.53 0.00
C ARG A 209 16.41 19.83 0.61
N ASP A 210 16.11 21.12 0.72
CA ASP A 210 14.77 21.59 1.05
C ASP A 210 13.79 21.25 -0.07
N VAL A 211 12.62 20.75 0.31
CA VAL A 211 11.50 20.50 -0.57
C VAL A 211 10.26 21.25 -0.10
N ASP A 212 9.63 21.96 -1.04
CA ASP A 212 8.27 22.48 -0.94
C ASP A 212 7.67 22.36 -2.35
N SER A 213 7.07 21.20 -2.64
CA SER A 213 6.65 20.87 -4.01
C SER A 213 5.33 20.12 -4.05
N VAL A 214 4.55 20.38 -5.10
CA VAL A 214 3.30 19.65 -5.37
C VAL A 214 3.54 18.74 -6.56
N VAL A 215 3.30 17.45 -6.36
CA VAL A 215 3.43 16.40 -7.38
C VAL A 215 2.05 15.83 -7.68
N ILE A 216 1.74 15.66 -8.96
CA ILE A 216 0.49 15.04 -9.41
C ILE A 216 0.76 13.57 -9.72
N TRP A 217 0.01 12.70 -9.07
CA TRP A 217 0.03 11.26 -9.29
C TRP A 217 -1.19 10.84 -10.10
N GLN A 218 -0.94 10.25 -11.27
CA GLN A 218 -1.95 9.73 -12.20
C GLN A 218 -2.00 8.21 -12.13
N TYR A 219 -3.20 7.63 -12.16
CA TYR A 219 -3.33 6.18 -12.17
C TYR A 219 -3.05 5.59 -13.55
N SER A 220 -2.07 4.70 -13.62
CA SER A 220 -1.69 3.97 -14.83
C SER A 220 -2.38 2.62 -14.86
N GLU A 221 -3.46 2.50 -15.64
CA GLU A 221 -4.19 1.24 -15.84
C GLU A 221 -3.27 0.07 -16.27
N PRO A 222 -2.33 0.24 -17.24
CA PRO A 222 -1.45 -0.85 -17.66
C PRO A 222 -0.53 -1.37 -16.55
N LYS A 223 -0.13 -0.50 -15.62
CA LYS A 223 0.72 -0.88 -14.48
C LYS A 223 -0.08 -1.13 -13.20
N SER A 224 -1.39 -0.91 -13.25
CA SER A 224 -2.32 -0.97 -12.11
C SER A 224 -1.87 -0.16 -10.90
N GLN A 225 -1.19 0.98 -11.11
CA GLN A 225 -0.64 1.81 -10.03
C GLN A 225 -0.55 3.30 -10.35
N TYR A 226 -0.54 4.14 -9.30
CA TYR A 226 -0.27 5.57 -9.42
C TYR A 226 1.18 5.87 -9.81
N GLN A 227 1.38 6.85 -10.69
CA GLN A 227 2.69 7.30 -11.17
C GLN A 227 2.73 8.82 -11.24
N ILE A 228 3.92 9.38 -11.05
CA ILE A 228 4.16 10.80 -11.23
C ILE A 228 3.94 11.17 -12.70
N ASP A 229 3.07 12.15 -12.94
CA ASP A 229 2.88 12.77 -14.25
C ASP A 229 4.14 13.58 -14.59
N LYS A 230 4.80 13.25 -15.71
CA LYS A 230 6.07 13.87 -16.13
C LYS A 230 5.86 14.95 -17.18
#